data_AF-A0A485D206-F1
#
_entry.id   AF-A0A485D206-F1
#
_cell.length_a   1.000
_cell.length_b   1.000
_cell.length_c   1.000
_cell.angle_alpha   90.00
_cell.angle_beta   90.00
_cell.angle_gamma   90.00
#
_symmetry.space_group_name_H-M   'P 1'
#
loop_
_entity.id
_entity.type
_entity.pdbx_description
1 polymer ?
#
loop_
_entity_poly.entity_id
_entity_poly.type
_entity_poly.pdbx_seq_one_letter_code
_entity_poly.pdbx_strand_id
1 'polypeptide(L)'
;MRRVKTRRMVSLINGGNNEKVLSDIKALLSKTEGKLAIGCDPNDAPNARAVVTACQQRGAFITTIWNKTEDLHPWDFGDNYVAHISWSDFEPAQQCAQLLFDAMGKKGGIVGLGGIASNVPAIERKAGLMHKLKENPDIKLLDWQDADWSTSKSQRHDVDDAHPLRG
;
A
#
# COMPACT_ATOMS: atom_id res chain seq x y z
N MET A 1 -14.96 -15.59 -39.69
CA MET A 1 -15.00 -15.02 -38.33
C MET A 1 -13.60 -15.06 -37.72
N ARG A 2 -12.94 -13.91 -37.51
CA ARG A 2 -11.67 -13.86 -36.77
C ARG A 2 -11.95 -14.07 -35.28
N ARG A 3 -11.47 -15.18 -34.71
CA ARG A 3 -11.42 -15.35 -33.25
C ARG A 3 -10.54 -14.24 -32.69
N VAL A 4 -11.15 -13.23 -32.07
CA VAL A 4 -10.43 -12.28 -31.22
C VAL A 4 -9.87 -13.11 -30.06
N LYS A 5 -8.54 -13.23 -29.96
CA LYS A 5 -7.88 -13.79 -28.77
C LYS A 5 -8.21 -12.86 -27.61
N THR A 6 -9.29 -13.13 -26.89
CA THR A 6 -9.58 -12.50 -25.60
C THR A 6 -8.49 -12.93 -24.63
N ARG A 7 -7.55 -12.03 -24.32
CA ARG A 7 -6.66 -12.24 -23.17
C ARG A 7 -7.56 -12.27 -21.94
N ARG A 8 -7.67 -13.45 -21.32
CA ARG A 8 -8.53 -13.69 -20.15
C ARG A 8 -8.10 -12.90 -18.91
N MET A 9 -6.89 -12.34 -18.92
CA MET A 9 -6.34 -11.53 -17.83
C MET A 9 -5.44 -10.43 -18.42
N VAL A 10 -5.56 -9.22 -17.86
CA VAL A 10 -4.74 -8.06 -18.20
C VAL A 10 -4.14 -7.53 -16.89
N SER A 11 -2.82 -7.36 -16.87
CA SER A 11 -2.13 -6.73 -15.74
C SER A 11 -1.90 -5.25 -16.06
N LEU A 12 -2.20 -4.39 -15.11
CA LEU A 12 -1.94 -2.95 -15.16
C LEU A 12 -0.88 -2.62 -14.10
N ILE A 13 0.25 -2.07 -14.53
CA ILE A 13 1.33 -1.65 -13.64
C ILE A 13 1.36 -0.12 -13.62
N ASN A 14 1.12 0.47 -12.45
CA ASN A 14 0.99 1.91 -12.28
C ASN A 14 2.33 2.62 -11.95
N GLY A 15 3.35 1.88 -11.51
CA GLY A 15 4.66 2.44 -11.17
C GLY A 15 4.64 3.48 -10.05
N GLY A 16 3.65 3.43 -9.14
CA GLY A 16 3.51 4.42 -8.07
C GLY A 16 2.69 5.66 -8.45
N ASN A 17 2.05 5.68 -9.61
CA ASN A 17 1.38 6.88 -10.16
C ASN A 17 -0.16 6.78 -10.09
N ASN A 18 -0.79 7.68 -9.33
CA ASN A 18 -2.24 7.74 -9.11
C ASN A 18 -3.05 8.01 -10.39
N GLU A 19 -2.59 8.93 -11.23
CA GLU A 19 -3.26 9.29 -12.48
C GLU A 19 -3.25 8.11 -13.46
N LYS A 20 -2.16 7.34 -13.45
CA LYS A 20 -1.98 6.15 -14.28
C LYS A 20 -2.92 5.03 -13.87
N VAL A 21 -3.13 4.80 -12.56
CA VAL A 21 -4.13 3.82 -12.08
C VAL A 21 -5.50 4.13 -12.69
N LEU A 22 -5.96 5.37 -12.54
CA LEU A 22 -7.30 5.75 -12.97
C LEU A 22 -7.44 5.76 -14.50
N SER A 23 -6.44 6.29 -15.22
CA SER A 23 -6.49 6.38 -16.68
C SER A 23 -6.42 5.00 -17.36
N ASP A 24 -5.57 4.09 -16.89
CA ASP A 24 -5.48 2.74 -17.43
C ASP A 24 -6.77 1.95 -17.19
N ILE A 25 -7.36 2.07 -15.99
CA ILE A 25 -8.64 1.45 -15.66
C ILE A 25 -9.75 2.01 -16.56
N LYS A 26 -9.84 3.33 -16.74
CA LYS A 26 -10.81 3.95 -17.64
C LYS A 26 -10.64 3.49 -19.09
N ALA A 27 -9.40 3.35 -19.56
CA ALA A 27 -9.11 2.84 -20.89
C ALA A 27 -9.58 1.38 -21.05
N LEU A 28 -9.33 0.53 -20.05
CA LEU A 28 -9.74 -0.87 -20.08
C LEU A 28 -11.26 -1.02 -19.97
N LEU A 29 -11.92 -0.24 -19.12
CA LEU A 29 -13.38 -0.17 -19.02
C LEU A 29 -14.02 0.22 -20.36
N SER A 30 -13.44 1.21 -21.04
CA SER A 30 -13.93 1.65 -22.36
C SER A 30 -13.75 0.57 -23.42
N LYS A 31 -12.59 -0.09 -23.45
CA LYS A 31 -12.28 -1.18 -24.39
C LYS A 31 -13.16 -2.43 -24.19
N THR A 32 -13.60 -2.68 -22.97
CA THR A 32 -14.40 -3.85 -22.59
C THR A 32 -15.89 -3.55 -22.52
N GLU A 33 -16.30 -2.31 -22.76
CA GLU A 33 -17.68 -1.85 -22.58
C GLU A 33 -18.21 -2.19 -21.16
N GLY A 34 -17.35 -2.09 -20.14
CA GLY A 34 -17.70 -2.41 -18.76
C GLY A 34 -17.72 -3.90 -18.41
N LYS A 35 -17.52 -4.81 -19.37
CA LYS A 35 -17.49 -6.28 -19.16
C LYS A 35 -16.16 -6.71 -18.52
N LEU A 36 -15.94 -6.30 -17.28
CA LEU A 36 -14.68 -6.43 -16.58
C LEU A 36 -14.91 -6.70 -15.09
N ALA A 37 -14.08 -7.60 -14.54
CA ALA A 37 -13.85 -7.75 -13.10
C ALA A 37 -12.41 -7.30 -12.79
N ILE A 38 -12.24 -6.48 -11.76
CA ILE A 38 -10.96 -5.85 -11.41
C ILE A 38 -10.58 -6.22 -9.97
N GLY A 39 -9.39 -6.78 -9.78
CA GLY A 39 -8.68 -6.71 -8.51
C GLY A 39 -7.75 -5.50 -8.54
N CYS A 40 -7.96 -4.53 -7.66
CA CYS A 40 -7.20 -3.29 -7.64
C CYS A 40 -6.50 -3.14 -6.29
N ASP A 41 -5.20 -2.88 -6.29
CA ASP A 41 -4.51 -2.25 -5.17
C ASP A 41 -4.37 -0.77 -5.55
N PRO A 42 -5.27 0.12 -5.06
CA PRO A 42 -5.15 1.54 -5.32
C PRO A 42 -3.82 2.03 -4.79
N ASN A 43 -3.13 2.87 -5.56
CA ASN A 43 -1.77 3.28 -5.22
C ASN A 43 -1.69 3.98 -3.86
N ASP A 44 -2.72 4.77 -3.52
CA ASP A 44 -2.96 5.30 -2.19
C ASP A 44 -4.45 5.24 -1.78
N ALA A 45 -4.73 5.48 -0.50
CA ALA A 45 -6.08 5.42 0.04
C ALA A 45 -7.08 6.39 -0.65
N PRO A 46 -6.73 7.68 -0.91
CA PRO A 46 -7.62 8.59 -1.64
C PRO A 46 -7.94 8.17 -3.08
N ASN A 47 -7.00 7.53 -3.79
CA ASN A 47 -7.19 7.10 -5.17
C ASN A 47 -8.29 6.04 -5.32
N ALA A 48 -8.53 5.24 -4.27
CA ALA A 48 -9.51 4.16 -4.27
C ALA A 48 -10.90 4.64 -4.74
N ARG A 49 -11.42 5.74 -4.18
CA ARG A 49 -12.78 6.21 -4.49
C ARG A 49 -12.96 6.51 -5.97
N ALA A 50 -11.99 7.19 -6.59
CA ALA A 50 -12.06 7.54 -8.01
C ALA A 50 -12.11 6.31 -8.92
N VAL A 51 -11.35 5.27 -8.57
CA VAL A 51 -11.33 4.00 -9.31
C VAL A 51 -12.65 3.25 -9.17
N VAL A 52 -13.18 3.19 -7.95
CA VAL A 52 -14.46 2.52 -7.66
C VAL A 52 -15.62 3.18 -8.39
N THR A 53 -15.70 4.51 -8.30
CA THR A 53 -16.72 5.29 -9.02
C THR A 53 -16.64 5.06 -10.52
N ALA A 54 -15.43 5.01 -11.10
CA ALA A 54 -15.27 4.74 -12.53
C ALA A 54 -15.79 3.34 -12.94
N CYS A 55 -15.57 2.33 -12.10
CA CYS A 55 -16.05 0.97 -12.34
C CYS A 55 -17.58 0.89 -12.24
N GLN A 56 -18.16 1.46 -11.17
CA GLN A 56 -19.60 1.50 -10.95
C GLN A 56 -20.33 2.20 -12.12
N GLN A 57 -19.83 3.37 -12.56
CA GLN A 57 -20.41 4.12 -13.68
C GLN A 57 -20.41 3.36 -15.02
N ARG A 58 -19.61 2.30 -15.13
CA ARG A 58 -19.50 1.46 -16.33
C ARG A 58 -20.12 0.07 -16.14
N GLY A 59 -20.71 -0.22 -14.99
CA GLY A 59 -21.28 -1.53 -14.67
C GLY A 59 -20.25 -2.64 -14.45
N ALA A 60 -18.98 -2.28 -14.22
CA ALA A 60 -17.93 -3.25 -13.93
C ALA A 60 -17.92 -3.64 -12.44
N PHE A 61 -17.23 -4.74 -12.13
CA PHE A 61 -17.06 -5.24 -10.77
C PHE A 61 -15.64 -5.00 -10.30
N ILE A 62 -15.47 -4.53 -9.06
CA ILE A 62 -14.17 -4.26 -8.47
C ILE A 62 -14.08 -4.78 -7.03
N THR A 63 -12.94 -5.38 -6.73
CA THR A 63 -12.46 -5.63 -5.36
C THR A 63 -11.20 -4.80 -5.15
N THR A 64 -11.13 -4.07 -4.05
CA THR A 64 -9.89 -3.38 -3.65
C THR A 64 -9.09 -4.21 -2.66
N ILE A 65 -7.79 -3.98 -2.66
CA ILE A 65 -6.83 -4.57 -1.74
C ILE A 65 -6.08 -3.41 -1.06
N TRP A 66 -5.83 -3.54 0.24
CA TRP A 66 -5.01 -2.64 1.06
C TRP A 66 -5.55 -1.23 1.28
N ASN A 67 -5.68 -0.46 0.21
CA ASN A 67 -5.82 0.99 0.30
C ASN A 67 -7.26 1.41 0.00
N LYS A 68 -7.88 2.08 0.98
CA LYS A 68 -9.11 2.86 0.84
C LYS A 68 -9.17 3.89 1.96
N THR A 69 -9.95 4.96 1.76
CA THR A 69 -10.34 5.83 2.88
C THR A 69 -11.34 5.11 3.78
N GLU A 70 -11.44 5.54 5.03
CA GLU A 70 -12.31 4.89 6.02
C GLU A 70 -13.77 4.91 5.57
N ASP A 71 -14.22 6.04 5.05
CA ASP A 71 -15.57 6.34 4.54
C ASP A 71 -15.89 5.73 3.16
N LEU A 72 -14.99 4.93 2.58
CA LEU A 72 -15.25 4.21 1.33
C LEU A 72 -15.62 2.76 1.67
N HIS A 73 -16.90 2.41 1.55
CA HIS A 73 -17.36 1.06 1.87
C HIS A 73 -18.03 0.36 0.69
N PRO A 74 -17.90 -0.99 0.59
CA PRO A 74 -18.60 -1.77 -0.43
C PRO A 74 -20.09 -1.53 -0.54
N TRP A 75 -20.75 -1.50 0.61
CA TRP A 75 -22.20 -1.40 0.68
C TRP A 75 -22.75 -0.07 0.16
N ASP A 76 -21.91 0.96 -0.02
CA ASP A 76 -22.32 2.26 -0.58
C ASP A 76 -22.34 2.27 -2.13
N PHE A 77 -21.81 1.22 -2.78
CA PHE A 77 -21.60 1.17 -4.23
C PHE A 77 -22.36 0.03 -4.93
N GLY A 78 -23.29 -0.61 -4.22
CA GLY A 78 -24.06 -1.76 -4.71
C GLY A 78 -23.17 -2.94 -5.10
N ASP A 79 -23.65 -3.79 -6.01
CA ASP A 79 -22.94 -5.01 -6.41
C ASP A 79 -21.60 -4.73 -7.13
N ASN A 80 -21.38 -3.49 -7.61
CA ASN A 80 -20.19 -3.13 -8.38
C ASN A 80 -18.91 -3.10 -7.54
N TYR A 81 -18.99 -2.72 -6.25
CA TYR A 81 -17.85 -2.84 -5.34
C TYR A 81 -18.03 -4.07 -4.47
N VAL A 82 -17.46 -5.18 -4.95
CA VAL A 82 -17.72 -6.52 -4.42
C VAL A 82 -17.18 -6.67 -3.00
N ALA A 83 -15.95 -6.20 -2.76
CA ALA A 83 -15.28 -6.34 -1.47
C ALA A 83 -14.10 -5.38 -1.33
N HIS A 84 -13.66 -5.20 -0.10
CA HIS A 84 -12.32 -4.73 0.23
C HIS A 84 -11.59 -5.82 1.02
N ILE A 85 -10.36 -6.13 0.62
CA ILE A 85 -9.53 -7.15 1.26
C ILE A 85 -8.31 -6.46 1.88
N SER A 86 -8.13 -6.67 3.17
CA SER A 86 -6.96 -6.19 3.92
C SER A 86 -6.73 -7.09 5.13
N TRP A 87 -5.65 -6.81 5.87
CA TRP A 87 -5.42 -7.33 7.21
C TRP A 87 -4.80 -6.22 8.07
N SER A 88 -4.83 -6.38 9.40
CA SER A 88 -4.11 -5.44 10.26
C SER A 88 -2.62 -5.76 10.24
N ASP A 89 -1.81 -4.75 9.92
CA ASP A 89 -0.36 -4.81 9.97
C ASP A 89 0.20 -4.36 11.34
N PHE A 90 -0.65 -3.90 12.27
CA PHE A 90 -0.23 -3.36 13.56
C PHE A 90 0.48 -4.40 14.44
N GLU A 91 -0.13 -5.57 14.67
CA GLU A 91 0.48 -6.64 15.47
C GLU A 91 1.67 -7.31 14.77
N PRO A 92 1.60 -7.69 13.48
CA PRO A 92 2.76 -8.21 12.76
C PRO A 92 3.97 -7.26 12.79
N ALA A 93 3.75 -5.94 12.69
CA ALA A 93 4.83 -4.96 12.77
C ALA A 93 5.47 -4.90 14.17
N GLN A 94 4.69 -5.05 15.23
CA GLN A 94 5.24 -5.18 16.58
C GLN A 94 6.09 -6.44 16.75
N GLN A 95 5.64 -7.57 16.21
CA GLN A 95 6.39 -8.83 16.25
C GLN A 95 7.70 -8.71 15.49
N CYS A 96 7.67 -8.11 14.30
CA CYS A 96 8.87 -7.82 13.50
C CYS A 96 9.85 -6.91 14.26
N ALA A 97 9.36 -5.84 14.86
CA ALA A 97 10.19 -4.94 15.66
C ALA A 97 10.81 -5.66 16.87
N GLN A 98 10.06 -6.51 17.58
CA GLN A 98 10.59 -7.27 18.70
C GLN A 98 11.72 -8.21 18.28
N LEU A 99 11.57 -8.91 17.15
CA LEU A 99 12.62 -9.79 16.61
C LEU A 99 13.92 -9.02 16.32
N LEU A 100 13.80 -7.83 15.73
CA LEU A 100 14.95 -6.95 15.50
C LEU A 100 15.59 -6.51 16.81
N PHE A 101 14.79 -6.06 17.78
CA PHE A 101 15.30 -5.58 19.07
C PHE A 101 16.01 -6.71 19.83
N ASP A 102 15.45 -7.92 19.82
CA ASP A 102 16.07 -9.10 20.43
C ASP A 102 17.42 -9.42 19.78
N ALA A 103 17.50 -9.39 18.45
CA ALA A 103 18.75 -9.60 17.72
C ALA A 103 19.83 -8.54 18.03
N MET A 104 19.41 -7.31 18.35
CA MET A 104 20.31 -6.22 18.78
C MET A 104 20.70 -6.31 20.27
N GLY A 105 20.21 -7.32 21.01
CA GLY A 105 20.42 -7.38 22.47
C GLY A 105 19.62 -6.31 23.24
N LYS A 106 18.49 -5.87 22.67
CA LYS A 106 17.50 -4.94 23.24
C LYS A 106 18.01 -3.52 23.54
N LYS A 107 19.09 -3.10 22.89
CA LYS A 107 19.65 -1.75 23.04
C LYS A 107 20.24 -1.25 21.71
N GLY A 108 20.29 0.08 21.55
CA GLY A 108 20.96 0.72 20.41
C GLY A 108 20.03 1.58 19.55
N GLY A 109 20.57 2.08 18.44
CA GLY A 109 19.84 2.91 17.49
C GLY A 109 19.29 2.11 16.32
N ILE A 110 18.08 2.45 15.87
CA ILE A 110 17.47 1.96 14.63
C ILE A 110 17.11 3.14 13.73
N VAL A 111 17.07 2.92 12.43
CA VAL A 111 16.44 3.83 11.46
C VAL A 111 15.20 3.17 10.87
N GLY A 112 14.15 3.95 10.60
CA GLY A 112 12.91 3.49 10.02
C GLY A 112 12.78 3.91 8.57
N LEU A 113 12.43 2.96 7.69
CA LEU A 113 12.10 3.23 6.30
C LEU A 113 10.62 2.94 6.07
N GLY A 114 9.86 4.00 5.80
CA GLY A 114 8.42 3.97 5.62
C GLY A 114 7.99 3.66 4.19
N GLY A 115 6.71 3.30 4.07
CA GLY A 115 6.03 3.20 2.79
C GLY A 115 5.51 4.53 2.27
N ILE A 116 4.55 4.48 1.34
CA ILE A 116 3.77 5.66 0.95
C ILE A 116 2.95 6.11 2.16
N ALA A 117 3.09 7.38 2.57
CA ALA A 117 2.55 7.90 3.82
C ALA A 117 1.01 7.78 3.96
N SER A 118 0.28 7.80 2.84
CA SER A 118 -1.18 7.68 2.78
C SER A 118 -1.67 6.23 2.67
N ASN A 119 -0.78 5.23 2.66
CA ASN A 119 -1.17 3.83 2.61
C ASN A 119 -1.53 3.32 4.00
N VAL A 120 -2.68 2.64 4.12
CA VAL A 120 -3.12 2.02 5.37
C VAL A 120 -2.06 1.06 5.94
N PRO A 121 -1.42 0.19 5.12
CA PRO A 121 -0.27 -0.62 5.57
C PRO A 121 0.90 0.19 6.13
N ALA A 122 1.27 1.31 5.51
CA ALA A 122 2.40 2.11 5.97
C ALA A 122 2.12 2.73 7.34
N ILE A 123 0.89 3.24 7.50
CA ILE A 123 0.41 3.83 8.75
C ILE A 123 0.41 2.79 9.87
N GLU A 124 -0.19 1.62 9.63
CA GLU A 124 -0.28 0.57 10.66
C GLU A 124 1.09 -0.01 11.04
N ARG A 125 1.98 -0.24 10.06
CA ARG A 125 3.33 -0.76 10.33
C ARG A 125 4.15 0.23 11.15
N LYS A 126 4.08 1.53 10.82
CA LYS A 126 4.72 2.59 11.62
C LYS A 126 4.13 2.63 13.03
N ALA A 127 2.81 2.57 13.17
CA ALA A 127 2.15 2.54 14.47
C ALA A 127 2.61 1.34 15.31
N GLY A 128 2.74 0.15 14.71
CA GLY A 128 3.24 -1.05 15.38
C GLY A 128 4.68 -0.89 15.87
N LEU A 129 5.59 -0.36 15.03
CA LEU A 129 6.95 -0.05 15.47
C LEU A 129 6.97 0.95 16.63
N MET A 130 6.23 2.06 16.49
CA MET A 130 6.17 3.11 17.51
C MET A 130 5.58 2.60 18.83
N HIS A 131 4.64 1.66 18.78
CA HIS A 131 4.15 0.98 19.96
C HIS A 131 5.26 0.16 20.63
N LYS A 132 5.94 -0.68 19.86
CA LYS A 132 7.00 -1.57 20.37
C LYS A 132 8.21 -0.80 20.92
N LEU A 133 8.53 0.37 20.36
CA LEU A 133 9.56 1.28 20.87
C LEU A 133 9.25 1.80 22.28
N LYS A 134 7.98 2.06 22.61
CA LYS A 134 7.58 2.49 23.97
C LYS A 134 7.84 1.41 25.03
N GLU A 135 7.76 0.15 24.63
CA GLU A 135 8.04 -1.01 25.49
C GLU A 135 9.54 -1.30 25.62
N ASN A 136 10.38 -0.73 24.75
CA ASN A 136 11.82 -1.00 24.67
C ASN A 136 12.61 0.33 24.69
N PRO A 137 12.67 1.03 25.84
CA PRO A 137 13.19 2.39 25.92
C PRO A 137 14.69 2.52 25.59
N ASP A 138 15.46 1.43 25.65
CA ASP A 138 16.88 1.40 25.30
C ASP A 138 17.13 1.26 23.78
N ILE A 139 16.08 1.02 23.00
CA ILE A 139 16.09 1.16 21.54
C ILE A 139 15.67 2.58 21.18
N LYS A 140 16.48 3.26 20.36
CA LYS A 140 16.23 4.63 19.91
C LYS A 140 15.97 4.64 18.41
N LEU A 141 14.81 5.17 18.00
CA LEU A 141 14.59 5.54 16.61
C LEU A 141 15.40 6.81 16.32
N LEU A 142 16.47 6.66 15.54
CA LEU A 142 17.38 7.73 15.19
C LEU A 142 16.78 8.64 14.12
N ASP A 143 16.17 8.03 13.10
CA ASP A 143 15.49 8.73 12.02
C ASP A 143 14.36 7.87 11.43
N TRP A 144 13.39 8.51 10.78
CA TRP A 144 12.35 7.87 9.99
C TRP A 144 12.18 8.60 8.66
N GLN A 145 12.37 7.89 7.55
CA GLN A 145 12.18 8.43 6.21
C GLN A 145 11.22 7.56 5.40
N ASP A 146 10.25 8.17 4.73
CA ASP A 146 9.34 7.45 3.84
C ASP A 146 10.03 7.21 2.49
N ALA A 147 10.17 5.93 2.12
CA ALA A 147 10.82 5.49 0.90
C ALA A 147 9.80 5.07 -0.19
N ASP A 148 8.51 5.26 0.05
CA ASP A 148 7.41 4.97 -0.90
C ASP A 148 7.44 3.54 -1.46
N TRP A 149 7.83 2.56 -0.63
CA TRP A 149 8.04 1.16 -1.03
C TRP A 149 9.07 0.96 -2.16
N SER A 150 9.89 1.97 -2.45
CA SER A 150 10.87 1.96 -3.53
C SER A 150 12.27 1.61 -3.00
N THR A 151 12.83 0.52 -3.49
CA THR A 151 14.23 0.15 -3.21
C THR A 151 15.20 1.28 -3.57
N SER A 152 14.94 1.97 -4.68
CA SER A 152 15.80 3.08 -5.12
C SER A 152 15.76 4.29 -4.20
N LYS A 153 14.60 4.58 -3.58
CA LYS A 153 14.48 5.66 -2.60
C LYS A 153 15.11 5.24 -1.28
N SER A 154 14.83 4.00 -0.84
CA SER A 154 15.46 3.37 0.33
C SER A 154 16.99 3.48 0.32
N GLN A 155 17.64 3.23 -0.81
CA GLN A 155 19.10 3.30 -0.97
C GLN A 155 19.67 4.72 -1.02
N ARG A 156 18.85 5.71 -1.38
CA ARG A 156 19.26 7.13 -1.49
C ARG A 156 19.02 7.92 -0.21
N HIS A 157 18.48 7.30 0.84
CA HIS A 157 18.40 7.98 2.12
C HIS A 157 19.78 8.00 2.74
N ASP A 158 20.25 9.20 3.09
CA ASP A 158 21.57 9.49 3.67
C ASP A 158 21.67 9.05 5.15
N VAL A 159 20.99 7.95 5.53
CA VAL A 159 20.89 7.47 6.91
C VAL A 159 22.26 7.10 7.48
N ASP A 160 23.16 6.58 6.66
CA ASP A 160 24.52 6.22 7.08
C ASP A 160 25.42 7.46 7.28
N ASP A 161 25.17 8.55 6.54
CA ASP A 161 25.94 9.80 6.62
C ASP A 161 25.47 10.70 7.78
N ALA A 162 24.15 10.69 8.09
CA ALA A 162 23.57 11.47 9.18
C ALA A 162 23.82 10.84 10.56
N HIS A 163 23.94 9.51 10.63
CA HIS A 163 24.09 8.75 11.87
C HIS A 163 25.16 7.66 11.72
N PRO A 164 26.46 8.02 11.69
CA PRO A 164 27.52 7.05 11.52
C PRO A 164 27.45 6.00 12.64
N LEU A 165 27.23 4.75 12.24
CA LEU A 165 27.22 3.59 13.13
C LEU A 165 28.61 3.46 13.75
N ARG A 166 28.77 4.02 14.96
CA ARG A 166 29.98 3.80 15.76
C ARG A 166 29.93 2.36 16.27
N GLY A 167 30.81 1.52 15.72
CA GLY A 167 31.07 0.16 16.19
C GLY A 167 31.66 0.10 17.59
#